data_AF-A0A8C1E6H3-F1
#
_entry.id   AF-A0A8C1E6H3-F1
#
_cell.length_a   1.000
_cell.length_b   1.000
_cell.length_c   1.000
_cell.angle_alpha   90.00
_cell.angle_beta   90.00
_cell.angle_gamma   90.00
#
_symmetry.space_group_name_H-M   'P 1'
#
loop_
_entity.id
_entity.type
_entity.pdbx_description
1 polymer ?
#
loop_
_entity_poly.entity_id
_entity_poly.type
_entity_poly.pdbx_seq_one_letter_code
_entity_poly.pdbx_strand_id
1 'polypeptide(L)'
;MTASTANHLWSLDDVLGQGATACVYKARNKKTGELVAVKVFNLASYNRPYEVQMREFEVLQKLNHVNIVKLFAVEEMHMNPKQKVLVMEFCSGGSLLNLLEEPENAFGLAESEFLIVLQCVVQGMNHLRENGVVHRDIKPGNIMRQVGEDGRSVYKLTDFGAARELEDDEKFVSIYGTEEYLHPDMYERAVLRKPQHKAYGVSVDLWSIGVTFYHAATGSLPFIPYGGPRKNKKVMYKITTEKPEGTIAGVQKMEDGHIEWSYRLPHCCQLSEGLKTQVVPVLASILEANQEKCWGFVQFFAATTDILHRITVHIFSLQQATAHSIYIHFHNTVSIFFEDVQAQTGIEPAAQQYLFLGHPLILEPSMKIVNLPNTTPDRPIILISRRPEKLVGPPYKERTVIICFFCVCVCVPDTIVGVIHQYLRIARSLQMYRELILQGYYSYM
;
A
#
# COMPACT_ATOMS: atom_id res chain seq x y z
N MET A 1 -30.84 -1.01 19.26
CA MET A 1 -31.46 0.35 19.37
C MET A 1 -31.27 1.07 18.05
N THR A 2 -32.20 1.91 17.59
CA THR A 2 -32.11 2.58 16.28
C THR A 2 -31.94 4.09 16.41
N ALA A 3 -31.15 4.67 15.52
CA ALA A 3 -31.00 6.12 15.38
C ALA A 3 -31.38 6.56 13.95
N SER A 4 -31.75 7.84 13.79
CA SER A 4 -32.17 8.36 12.49
C SER A 4 -32.03 9.87 12.37
N THR A 5 -31.97 10.33 11.13
CA THR A 5 -32.11 11.72 10.69
C THR A 5 -33.44 11.90 9.94
N ALA A 6 -33.65 13.03 9.28
CA ALA A 6 -34.79 13.23 8.38
C ALA A 6 -34.88 12.14 7.31
N ASN A 7 -33.78 11.79 6.64
CA ASN A 7 -33.79 10.90 5.47
C ASN A 7 -33.11 9.54 5.68
N HIS A 8 -32.36 9.33 6.77
CA HIS A 8 -31.56 8.10 6.97
C HIS A 8 -31.86 7.43 8.31
N LEU A 9 -31.70 6.11 8.37
CA LEU A 9 -31.88 5.30 9.59
C LEU A 9 -30.78 4.25 9.71
N TRP A 10 -30.37 3.91 10.93
CA TRP A 10 -29.39 2.87 11.21
C TRP A 10 -29.62 2.20 12.58
N SER A 11 -29.08 0.99 12.74
CA SER A 11 -28.94 0.36 14.05
C SER A 11 -27.67 0.85 14.74
N LEU A 12 -27.71 1.02 16.06
CA LEU A 12 -26.51 1.29 16.86
C LEU A 12 -25.56 0.08 16.93
N ASP A 13 -26.05 -1.09 16.55
CA ASP A 13 -25.27 -2.33 16.49
C ASP A 13 -24.49 -2.46 15.16
N ASP A 14 -24.89 -1.72 14.12
CA ASP A 14 -24.29 -1.75 12.78
C ASP A 14 -23.07 -0.80 12.67
N VAL A 15 -22.13 -0.91 13.60
CA VAL A 15 -20.91 -0.09 13.64
C VAL A 15 -19.94 -0.52 12.54
N LEU A 16 -19.54 0.42 11.69
CA LEU A 16 -18.50 0.23 10.67
C LEU A 16 -17.11 0.64 11.18
N GLY A 17 -17.05 1.63 12.06
CA GLY A 17 -15.80 2.12 12.63
C GLY A 17 -16.03 3.02 13.83
N GLN A 18 -15.09 3.00 14.77
CA GLN A 18 -15.16 3.80 15.99
C GLN A 18 -13.84 4.55 16.18
N GLY A 19 -13.92 5.88 16.25
CA GLY A 19 -12.79 6.76 16.49
C GLY A 19 -12.95 7.57 17.76
N ALA A 20 -11.93 8.38 18.06
CA ALA A 20 -11.92 9.25 19.24
C ALA A 20 -13.00 10.34 19.20
N THR A 21 -13.43 10.76 18.01
CA THR A 21 -14.32 11.92 17.80
C THR A 21 -15.68 11.54 17.21
N ALA A 22 -15.82 10.34 16.65
CA ALA A 22 -17.03 9.90 15.97
C ALA A 22 -17.14 8.38 15.91
N CYS A 23 -18.37 7.90 15.72
CA CYS A 23 -18.67 6.54 15.30
C CYS A 23 -19.28 6.57 13.89
N VAL A 24 -18.93 5.61 13.05
CA VAL A 24 -19.47 5.44 11.70
C VAL A 24 -20.38 4.22 11.69
N TYR A 25 -21.59 4.37 11.18
CA TYR A 25 -22.60 3.32 11.13
C TYR A 25 -23.01 3.00 9.71
N LYS A 26 -23.38 1.74 9.46
CA LYS A 26 -24.07 1.35 8.24
C LYS A 26 -25.52 1.80 8.35
N ALA A 27 -25.97 2.60 7.39
CA ALA A 27 -27.30 3.17 7.38
C ALA A 27 -28.01 2.91 6.06
N ARG A 28 -29.30 3.23 6.03
CA ARG A 28 -30.12 3.18 4.82
C ARG A 28 -30.84 4.50 4.61
N ASN A 29 -30.95 4.92 3.36
CA ASN A 29 -31.87 5.96 2.96
C ASN A 29 -33.31 5.46 3.13
N LYS A 30 -34.14 6.23 3.85
CA LYS A 30 -35.53 5.90 4.18
C LYS A 30 -36.44 5.78 2.95
N LYS A 31 -36.12 6.48 1.86
CA LYS A 31 -36.92 6.51 0.63
C LYS A 31 -36.45 5.48 -0.38
N THR A 32 -35.14 5.42 -0.64
CA THR A 32 -34.58 4.57 -1.70
C THR A 32 -34.13 3.20 -1.21
N GLY A 33 -33.91 3.02 0.10
CA GLY A 33 -33.35 1.79 0.69
C GLY A 33 -31.83 1.61 0.46
N GLU A 34 -31.20 2.54 -0.27
CA GLU A 34 -29.79 2.54 -0.60
C GLU A 34 -28.92 2.58 0.66
N LEU A 35 -27.82 1.82 0.64
CA LEU A 35 -26.86 1.74 1.75
C LEU A 35 -25.93 2.96 1.74
N VAL A 36 -25.75 3.57 2.90
CA VAL A 36 -24.84 4.69 3.12
C VAL A 36 -24.06 4.50 4.42
N ALA A 37 -22.96 5.22 4.57
CA ALA A 37 -22.23 5.32 5.84
C ALA A 37 -22.61 6.63 6.54
N VAL A 38 -22.95 6.58 7.83
CA VAL A 38 -23.29 7.78 8.61
C VAL A 38 -22.26 7.97 9.72
N LYS A 39 -21.49 9.06 9.65
CA LYS A 39 -20.55 9.48 10.70
C LYS A 39 -21.27 10.35 11.72
N VAL A 40 -21.35 9.86 12.95
CA VAL A 40 -21.99 10.53 14.09
C VAL A 40 -20.92 11.00 15.05
N PHE A 41 -20.80 12.32 15.21
CA PHE A 41 -19.85 12.92 16.14
C PHE A 41 -20.28 12.72 17.60
N ASN A 42 -19.32 12.41 18.47
CA ASN A 42 -19.56 12.22 19.90
C ASN A 42 -19.55 13.55 20.67
N LEU A 43 -19.96 13.52 21.95
CA LEU A 43 -19.99 14.70 22.83
C LEU A 43 -18.63 15.39 22.95
N ALA A 44 -17.53 14.63 22.99
CA ALA A 44 -16.19 15.20 23.06
C ALA A 44 -15.85 16.04 21.82
N SER A 45 -16.38 15.68 20.64
CA SER A 45 -16.23 16.48 19.43
C SER A 45 -16.92 17.84 19.54
N TYR A 46 -18.08 17.93 20.19
CA TYR A 46 -18.82 19.18 20.39
C TYR A 46 -18.17 20.15 21.37
N ASN A 47 -17.26 19.65 22.22
CA ASN A 47 -16.48 20.49 23.12
C ASN A 47 -15.31 21.19 22.41
N ARG A 48 -15.03 20.86 21.14
CA ARG A 48 -13.99 21.53 20.34
C ARG A 48 -14.50 22.89 19.82
N PRO A 49 -13.61 23.84 19.49
CA PRO A 49 -14.02 25.08 18.82
C PRO A 49 -14.86 24.82 17.57
N TYR A 50 -15.85 25.66 17.29
CA TYR A 50 -16.78 25.48 16.16
C TYR A 50 -16.06 25.33 14.81
N GLU A 51 -15.02 26.15 14.58
CA GLU A 51 -14.17 26.07 13.39
C GLU A 51 -13.58 24.67 13.22
N VAL A 52 -13.06 24.07 14.31
CA VAL A 52 -12.50 22.72 14.31
C VAL A 52 -13.56 21.65 13.99
N GLN A 53 -14.81 21.87 14.41
CA GLN A 53 -15.92 20.95 14.13
C GLN A 53 -16.34 21.00 12.65
N MET A 54 -16.30 22.19 12.03
CA MET A 54 -16.75 22.41 10.65
C MET A 54 -15.70 22.03 9.60
N ARG A 55 -14.41 21.98 9.96
CA ARG A 55 -13.31 21.67 9.02
C ARG A 55 -13.50 20.42 8.19
N GLU A 56 -13.86 19.30 8.81
CA GLU A 56 -14.01 18.03 8.08
C GLU A 56 -15.10 18.15 7.01
N PHE A 57 -16.18 18.87 7.33
CA PHE A 57 -17.25 19.14 6.38
C PHE A 57 -16.79 20.07 5.25
N GLU A 58 -16.13 21.18 5.57
CA GLU A 58 -15.65 22.16 4.57
C GLU A 58 -14.63 21.53 3.61
N VAL A 59 -13.74 20.68 4.12
CA VAL A 59 -12.80 19.90 3.30
C VAL A 59 -13.57 18.96 2.38
N LEU A 60 -14.46 18.12 2.93
CA LEU A 60 -15.21 17.14 2.13
C LEU A 60 -16.11 17.80 1.07
N GLN A 61 -16.62 19.01 1.31
CA GLN A 61 -17.40 19.74 0.30
C GLN A 61 -16.59 20.14 -0.93
N LYS A 62 -15.28 20.38 -0.78
CA LYS A 62 -14.39 20.72 -1.90
C LYS A 62 -13.93 19.50 -2.70
N LEU A 63 -14.07 18.31 -2.14
CA LEU A 63 -13.52 17.08 -2.73
C LEU A 63 -14.59 16.29 -3.49
N ASN A 64 -14.36 16.09 -4.79
CA ASN A 64 -15.18 15.22 -5.62
C ASN A 64 -14.30 14.44 -6.61
N HIS A 65 -13.97 13.20 -6.26
CA HIS A 65 -13.08 12.35 -7.05
C HIS A 65 -13.36 10.87 -6.77
N VAL A 66 -13.09 9.98 -7.74
CA VAL A 66 -13.38 8.54 -7.61
C VAL A 66 -12.63 7.88 -6.45
N ASN A 67 -11.44 8.38 -6.12
CA ASN A 67 -10.60 7.89 -5.01
C ASN A 67 -10.77 8.69 -3.71
N ILE A 68 -11.86 9.44 -3.55
CA ILE A 68 -12.25 10.08 -2.29
C ILE A 68 -13.65 9.58 -1.95
N VAL A 69 -13.88 9.18 -0.70
CA VAL A 69 -15.23 8.78 -0.25
C VAL A 69 -16.17 9.96 -0.40
N LYS A 70 -17.24 9.79 -1.16
CA LYS A 70 -18.17 10.88 -1.47
C LYS A 70 -19.00 11.28 -0.25
N LEU A 71 -19.04 12.57 0.04
CA LEU A 71 -20.03 13.15 0.95
C LEU A 71 -21.34 13.37 0.19
N PHE A 72 -22.43 12.75 0.63
CA PHE A 72 -23.75 12.94 0.03
C PHE A 72 -24.50 14.11 0.66
N ALA A 73 -24.52 14.19 1.99
CA ALA A 73 -25.26 15.21 2.70
C ALA A 73 -24.72 15.42 4.12
N VAL A 74 -25.08 16.55 4.70
CA VAL A 74 -25.01 16.77 6.14
C VAL A 74 -26.41 16.93 6.66
N GLU A 75 -26.73 16.13 7.68
CA GLU A 75 -28.07 16.07 8.25
C GLU A 75 -28.00 16.24 9.77
N GLU A 76 -29.15 16.49 10.38
CA GLU A 76 -29.31 16.63 11.82
C GLU A 76 -29.97 15.38 12.41
N MET A 77 -29.52 14.97 13.59
CA MET A 77 -30.12 13.87 14.34
C MET A 77 -31.56 14.21 14.74
N HIS A 78 -32.48 13.27 14.54
CA HIS A 78 -33.89 13.50 14.88
C HIS A 78 -34.12 13.75 16.37
N MET A 79 -33.38 13.06 17.23
CA MET A 79 -33.48 13.18 18.69
C MET A 79 -32.72 14.38 19.26
N ASN A 80 -31.81 14.98 18.49
CA ASN A 80 -31.02 16.13 18.90
C ASN A 80 -30.61 16.94 17.66
N PRO A 81 -31.43 17.90 17.21
CA PRO A 81 -31.17 18.65 15.97
C PRO A 81 -29.83 19.41 15.97
N LYS A 82 -29.26 19.72 17.14
CA LYS A 82 -27.93 20.35 17.23
C LYS A 82 -26.79 19.39 16.87
N GLN A 83 -27.05 18.09 16.83
CA GLN A 83 -26.07 17.06 16.51
C GLN A 83 -26.09 16.79 15.00
N LYS A 84 -25.07 17.29 14.29
CA LYS A 84 -24.87 17.04 12.85
C LYS A 84 -24.26 15.66 12.62
N VAL A 85 -24.58 15.07 11.48
CA VAL A 85 -23.99 13.83 10.97
C VAL A 85 -23.57 13.98 9.52
N LEU A 86 -22.52 13.28 9.12
CA LEU A 86 -22.10 13.21 7.71
C LEU A 86 -22.69 11.94 7.09
N VAL A 87 -23.44 12.09 6.00
CA VAL A 87 -23.94 10.99 5.18
C VAL A 87 -22.98 10.81 4.01
N MET A 88 -22.34 9.66 3.93
CA MET A 88 -21.24 9.37 3.03
C MET A 88 -21.49 8.08 2.23
N GLU A 89 -20.75 7.92 1.15
CA GLU A 89 -20.69 6.68 0.38
C GLU A 89 -20.33 5.48 1.26
N PHE A 90 -21.11 4.41 1.15
CA PHE A 90 -20.80 3.14 1.80
C PHE A 90 -19.88 2.30 0.89
N CYS A 91 -18.68 2.00 1.37
CA CYS A 91 -17.73 1.13 0.67
C CYS A 91 -17.91 -0.32 1.13
N SER A 92 -18.34 -1.21 0.22
CA SER A 92 -18.73 -2.58 0.54
C SER A 92 -17.56 -3.51 0.91
N GLY A 93 -16.34 -3.19 0.49
CA GLY A 93 -15.14 -4.02 0.69
C GLY A 93 -14.38 -3.72 1.97
N GLY A 94 -14.93 -2.92 2.88
CA GLY A 94 -14.25 -2.52 4.12
C GLY A 94 -13.09 -1.54 3.88
N SER A 95 -12.10 -1.55 4.77
CA SER A 95 -10.86 -0.77 4.62
C SER A 95 -9.72 -1.64 4.09
N LEU A 96 -8.67 -1.00 3.58
CA LEU A 96 -7.42 -1.66 3.22
C LEU A 96 -6.81 -2.38 4.45
N LEU A 97 -7.02 -1.86 5.66
CA LEU A 97 -6.61 -2.56 6.87
C LEU A 97 -7.29 -3.92 7.00
N ASN A 98 -8.62 -3.99 6.76
CA ASN A 98 -9.34 -5.26 6.83
C ASN A 98 -8.82 -6.26 5.79
N LEU A 99 -8.48 -5.79 4.59
CA LEU A 99 -7.86 -6.63 3.56
C LEU A 99 -6.48 -7.16 4.00
N LEU A 100 -5.66 -6.33 4.65
CA LEU A 100 -4.34 -6.73 5.14
C LEU A 100 -4.40 -7.67 6.35
N GLU A 101 -5.49 -7.63 7.12
CA GLU A 101 -5.75 -8.54 8.24
C GLU A 101 -6.21 -9.94 7.77
N GLU A 102 -6.60 -10.08 6.50
CA GLU A 102 -6.89 -11.40 5.93
C GLU A 102 -5.62 -12.27 5.94
N PRO A 103 -5.67 -13.52 6.45
CA PRO A 103 -4.48 -14.38 6.54
C PRO A 103 -3.75 -14.58 5.21
N GLU A 104 -4.47 -14.54 4.09
CA GLU A 104 -3.90 -14.62 2.75
C GLU A 104 -2.89 -13.50 2.47
N ASN A 105 -3.12 -12.32 3.05
CA ASN A 105 -2.31 -11.11 2.86
C ASN A 105 -1.27 -10.88 3.96
N ALA A 106 -1.06 -11.86 4.86
CA ALA A 106 -0.09 -11.78 5.95
C ALA A 106 1.36 -11.51 5.50
N PHE A 107 1.68 -11.77 4.22
CA PHE A 107 2.98 -11.49 3.59
C PHE A 107 2.90 -10.44 2.48
N GLY A 108 1.89 -9.55 2.55
CA GLY A 108 1.61 -8.49 1.59
C GLY A 108 0.51 -8.87 0.61
N LEU A 109 0.04 -7.91 -0.16
CA LEU A 109 -0.95 -8.09 -1.21
C LEU A 109 -0.38 -8.79 -2.44
N ALA A 110 -1.26 -9.41 -3.22
CA ALA A 110 -0.93 -9.80 -4.59
C ALA A 110 -0.49 -8.58 -5.41
N GLU A 111 0.45 -8.78 -6.33
CA GLU A 111 1.04 -7.72 -7.15
C GLU A 111 0.00 -6.87 -7.89
N SER A 112 -1.02 -7.49 -8.48
CA SER A 112 -2.11 -6.81 -9.16
C SER A 112 -2.90 -5.88 -8.23
N GLU A 113 -3.19 -6.35 -7.01
CA GLU A 113 -3.94 -5.58 -6.02
C GLU A 113 -3.09 -4.42 -5.46
N PHE A 114 -1.80 -4.66 -5.23
CA PHE A 114 -0.85 -3.62 -4.83
C PHE A 114 -0.79 -2.47 -5.85
N LEU A 115 -0.76 -2.78 -7.15
CA LEU A 115 -0.77 -1.75 -8.20
C LEU A 115 -2.08 -0.95 -8.22
N ILE A 116 -3.23 -1.58 -7.95
CA ILE A 116 -4.52 -0.89 -7.83
C ILE A 116 -4.51 0.05 -6.61
N VAL A 117 -3.99 -0.40 -5.46
CA VAL A 117 -3.81 0.44 -4.27
C VAL A 117 -2.90 1.63 -4.59
N LEU A 118 -1.74 1.38 -5.21
CA LEU A 118 -0.79 2.41 -5.61
C LEU A 118 -1.48 3.47 -6.49
N GLN A 119 -2.17 3.03 -7.55
CA GLN A 119 -2.88 3.91 -8.48
C GLN A 119 -3.93 4.76 -7.77
N CYS A 120 -4.82 4.13 -7.01
CA CYS A 120 -5.94 4.81 -6.37
C CYS A 120 -5.49 5.80 -5.30
N VAL A 121 -4.50 5.43 -4.48
CA VAL A 121 -3.95 6.31 -3.43
C VAL A 121 -3.21 7.49 -4.05
N VAL A 122 -2.41 7.27 -5.09
CA VAL A 122 -1.70 8.34 -5.81
C VAL A 122 -2.68 9.33 -6.44
N GLN A 123 -3.73 8.84 -7.12
CA GLN A 123 -4.74 9.70 -7.73
C GLN A 123 -5.57 10.47 -6.69
N GLY A 124 -5.97 9.82 -5.59
CA GLY A 124 -6.63 10.48 -4.46
C GLY A 124 -5.76 11.57 -3.85
N MET A 125 -4.47 11.29 -3.62
CA MET A 125 -3.54 12.26 -3.06
C MET A 125 -3.27 13.44 -4.02
N ASN A 126 -3.19 13.19 -5.33
CA ASN A 126 -3.06 14.26 -6.31
C ASN A 126 -4.28 15.20 -6.25
N HIS A 127 -5.49 14.64 -6.18
CA HIS A 127 -6.73 15.42 -6.03
C HIS A 127 -6.75 16.26 -4.74
N LEU A 128 -6.26 15.71 -3.61
CA LEU A 128 -6.11 16.50 -2.37
C LEU A 128 -5.14 17.67 -2.56
N ARG A 129 -4.00 17.42 -3.22
CA ARG A 129 -2.98 18.44 -3.45
C ARG A 129 -3.46 19.57 -4.37
N GLU A 130 -4.20 19.23 -5.42
CA GLU A 130 -4.83 20.18 -6.35
C GLU A 130 -5.86 21.09 -5.64
N ASN A 131 -6.52 20.58 -4.60
CA ASN A 131 -7.48 21.33 -3.79
C ASN A 131 -6.86 21.97 -2.52
N GLY A 132 -5.53 21.92 -2.38
CA GLY A 132 -4.81 22.54 -1.27
C GLY A 132 -5.04 21.88 0.09
N VAL A 133 -5.37 20.58 0.12
CA VAL A 133 -5.69 19.82 1.32
C VAL A 133 -4.53 18.90 1.71
N VAL A 134 -4.19 18.89 3.00
CA VAL A 134 -3.29 17.89 3.64
C VAL A 134 -4.13 17.01 4.56
N HIS A 135 -4.00 15.69 4.43
CA HIS A 135 -4.84 14.75 5.17
C HIS A 135 -4.35 14.50 6.60
N ARG A 136 -3.04 14.33 6.81
CA ARG A 136 -2.35 14.11 8.10
C ARG A 136 -2.68 12.82 8.86
N ASP A 137 -3.48 11.92 8.29
CA ASP A 137 -3.84 10.63 8.92
C ASP A 137 -4.07 9.53 7.87
N ILE A 138 -3.23 9.51 6.84
CA ILE A 138 -3.26 8.45 5.82
C ILE A 138 -2.73 7.15 6.44
N LYS A 139 -3.56 6.12 6.42
CA LYS A 139 -3.25 4.77 6.94
C LYS A 139 -4.19 3.76 6.30
N PRO A 140 -3.88 2.45 6.31
CA PRO A 140 -4.77 1.43 5.74
C PRO A 140 -6.22 1.50 6.25
N GLY A 141 -6.44 1.87 7.51
CA GLY A 141 -7.80 2.00 8.07
C GLY A 141 -8.62 3.17 7.50
N ASN A 142 -7.96 4.17 6.90
CA ASN A 142 -8.60 5.34 6.27
C ASN A 142 -8.59 5.26 4.74
N ILE A 143 -8.27 4.08 4.18
CA ILE A 143 -8.32 3.79 2.75
C ILE A 143 -9.43 2.76 2.57
N MET A 144 -10.61 3.21 2.16
CA MET A 144 -11.77 2.35 1.93
C MET A 144 -11.64 1.59 0.62
N ARG A 145 -12.21 0.40 0.56
CA ARG A 145 -12.25 -0.45 -0.62
C ARG A 145 -13.69 -0.61 -1.09
N GLN A 146 -13.97 -0.18 -2.32
CA GLN A 146 -15.20 -0.50 -3.03
C GLN A 146 -14.93 -1.64 -4.00
N VAL A 147 -15.76 -2.68 -3.98
CA VAL A 147 -15.67 -3.78 -4.95
C VAL A 147 -16.70 -3.53 -6.04
N GLY A 148 -16.23 -3.42 -7.29
CA GLY A 148 -17.07 -3.30 -8.47
C GLY A 148 -17.78 -4.60 -8.83
N GLU A 149 -18.79 -4.52 -9.69
CA GLU A 149 -19.51 -5.70 -10.20
C GLU A 149 -18.60 -6.64 -11.00
N ASP A 150 -17.55 -6.09 -11.60
CA ASP A 150 -16.48 -6.83 -12.31
C ASP A 150 -15.46 -7.49 -11.35
N GLY A 151 -15.66 -7.36 -10.04
CA GLY A 151 -14.78 -7.88 -9.00
C GLY A 151 -13.52 -7.04 -8.76
N ARG A 152 -13.31 -5.94 -9.50
CA ARG A 152 -12.14 -5.08 -9.30
C ARG A 152 -12.33 -4.14 -8.11
N SER A 153 -11.25 -3.92 -7.38
CA SER A 153 -11.21 -2.96 -6.28
C SER A 153 -11.05 -1.53 -6.78
N VAL A 154 -11.71 -0.59 -6.11
CA VAL A 154 -11.44 0.85 -6.21
C VAL A 154 -11.20 1.36 -4.78
N TYR A 155 -10.03 1.93 -4.53
CA TYR A 155 -9.69 2.45 -3.20
C TYR A 155 -9.98 3.94 -3.08
N LYS A 156 -10.43 4.36 -1.90
CA LYS A 156 -10.88 5.72 -1.63
C LYS A 156 -10.37 6.24 -0.29
N LEU A 157 -9.81 7.44 -0.25
CA LEU A 157 -9.43 8.10 1.00
C LEU A 157 -10.68 8.59 1.75
N THR A 158 -10.64 8.49 3.08
CA THR A 158 -11.71 8.94 3.99
C THR A 158 -11.14 9.44 5.32
N ASP A 159 -12.03 9.92 6.20
CA ASP A 159 -11.72 10.42 7.54
C ASP A 159 -10.81 11.66 7.55
N PHE A 160 -11.38 12.78 7.09
CA PHE A 160 -10.71 14.08 7.01
C PHE A 160 -10.75 14.84 8.34
N GLY A 161 -11.00 14.17 9.47
CA GLY A 161 -11.06 14.80 10.80
C GLY A 161 -9.75 15.46 11.24
N ALA A 162 -8.62 14.99 10.70
CA ALA A 162 -7.29 15.55 10.90
C ALA A 162 -6.84 16.51 9.77
N ALA A 163 -7.64 16.61 8.70
CA ALA A 163 -7.25 17.35 7.51
C ALA A 163 -7.23 18.86 7.75
N ARG A 164 -6.40 19.54 6.97
CA ARG A 164 -6.17 20.99 7.02
C ARG A 164 -5.89 21.54 5.63
N GLU A 165 -6.16 22.82 5.46
CA GLU A 165 -5.65 23.58 4.31
C GLU A 165 -4.15 23.81 4.49
N LEU A 166 -3.41 23.87 3.39
CA LEU A 166 -1.96 24.03 3.38
C LEU A 166 -1.44 25.26 4.12
N GLU A 167 -2.25 26.31 4.22
CA GLU A 167 -1.91 27.60 4.83
C GLU A 167 -2.20 27.66 6.35
N ASP A 168 -2.71 26.57 6.94
CA ASP A 168 -3.11 26.56 8.35
C ASP A 168 -1.96 26.09 9.28
N ASP A 169 -1.44 27.04 10.07
CA ASP A 169 -0.36 26.86 11.07
C ASP A 169 -0.83 26.17 12.37
N GLU A 170 -2.07 25.70 12.43
CA GLU A 170 -2.64 25.16 13.64
C GLU A 170 -1.98 23.85 14.11
N LYS A 171 -1.91 23.76 15.44
CA LYS A 171 -1.33 22.69 16.24
C LYS A 171 -2.02 21.32 16.01
N PHE A 172 -1.32 20.34 15.43
CA PHE A 172 -1.79 18.95 15.36
C PHE A 172 -1.95 18.32 16.76
N VAL A 173 -3.05 17.60 16.95
CA VAL A 173 -3.33 16.74 18.12
C VAL A 173 -3.44 15.32 17.57
N SER A 174 -2.61 14.38 18.05
CA SER A 174 -2.66 13.00 17.56
C SER A 174 -4.01 12.35 17.84
N ILE A 175 -4.42 11.55 16.86
CA ILE A 175 -5.44 10.53 17.05
C ILE A 175 -4.74 9.31 17.66
N TYR A 176 -5.26 8.80 18.77
CA TYR A 176 -4.72 7.62 19.43
C TYR A 176 -4.86 6.39 18.52
N GLY A 177 -3.82 5.55 18.42
CA GLY A 177 -3.85 4.31 17.64
C GLY A 177 -3.46 4.42 16.16
N THR A 178 -2.89 5.54 15.74
CA THR A 178 -2.36 5.76 14.37
C THR A 178 -0.86 6.02 14.34
N GLU A 179 -0.20 5.81 15.49
CA GLU A 179 1.17 6.28 15.72
C GLU A 179 2.21 5.60 14.81
N GLU A 180 1.90 4.42 14.27
CA GLU A 180 2.80 3.65 13.41
C GLU A 180 3.02 4.27 12.03
N TYR A 181 2.10 5.14 11.59
CA TYR A 181 2.11 5.75 10.26
C TYR A 181 2.55 7.22 10.28
N LEU A 182 2.71 7.82 11.46
CA LEU A 182 3.01 9.24 11.60
C LEU A 182 4.46 9.56 11.22
N HIS A 183 4.64 10.72 10.58
CA HIS A 183 5.96 11.32 10.34
C HIS A 183 6.72 11.51 11.67
N PRO A 184 8.05 11.36 11.73
CA PRO A 184 8.80 11.39 12.99
C PRO A 184 8.63 12.70 13.77
N ASP A 185 8.63 13.85 13.08
CA ASP A 185 8.38 15.14 13.71
C ASP A 185 6.96 15.25 14.30
N MET A 186 5.96 14.60 13.68
CA MET A 186 4.60 14.54 14.23
C MET A 186 4.54 13.60 15.43
N TYR A 187 5.27 12.49 15.35
CA TYR A 187 5.37 11.51 16.42
C TYR A 187 6.02 12.11 17.68
N GLU A 188 7.13 12.85 17.56
CA GLU A 188 7.81 13.49 18.69
C GLU A 188 6.86 14.41 19.48
N ARG A 189 6.11 15.22 18.74
CA ARG A 189 5.19 16.17 19.35
C ARG A 189 3.97 15.50 19.94
N ALA A 190 3.31 14.66 19.15
CA ALA A 190 1.98 14.17 19.48
C ALA A 190 2.03 12.97 20.44
N VAL A 191 3.07 12.13 20.32
CA VAL A 191 3.24 10.92 21.13
C VAL A 191 4.20 11.14 22.30
N LEU A 192 5.34 11.82 22.08
CA LEU A 192 6.30 12.10 23.15
C LEU A 192 6.03 13.41 23.90
N ARG A 193 5.04 14.21 23.46
CA ARG A 193 4.61 15.48 24.08
C ARG A 193 5.73 16.50 24.26
N LYS A 194 6.70 16.52 23.34
CA LYS A 194 7.80 17.49 23.38
C LYS A 194 7.46 18.78 22.62
N PRO A 195 7.98 19.95 23.06
CA PRO A 195 7.85 21.21 22.34
C PRO A 195 8.63 21.18 21.02
N GLN A 196 8.12 21.89 20.02
CA GLN A 196 8.53 21.76 18.62
C GLN A 196 9.54 22.84 18.20
N HIS A 197 10.48 22.49 17.32
CA HIS A 197 11.43 23.43 16.71
C HIS A 197 11.31 23.57 15.17
N LYS A 198 10.48 22.76 14.49
CA LYS A 198 10.34 22.75 13.01
C LYS A 198 8.89 22.79 12.57
N ALA A 199 8.54 23.55 11.54
CA ALA A 199 7.18 23.57 10.97
C ALA A 199 6.85 22.25 10.24
N TYR A 200 5.58 21.83 10.28
CA TYR A 200 5.12 20.64 9.55
C TYR A 200 4.93 20.97 8.08
N GLY A 201 5.71 20.30 7.23
CA GLY A 201 5.56 20.41 5.79
C GLY A 201 4.49 19.47 5.23
N VAL A 202 4.24 19.63 3.94
CA VAL A 202 3.40 18.75 3.13
C VAL A 202 3.91 17.30 3.07
N SER A 203 5.17 17.07 3.43
CA SER A 203 5.84 15.76 3.42
C SER A 203 5.29 14.74 4.42
N VAL A 204 4.45 15.17 5.38
CA VAL A 204 3.87 14.27 6.38
C VAL A 204 2.96 13.19 5.77
N ASP A 205 2.22 13.56 4.72
CA ASP A 205 1.36 12.62 3.99
C ASP A 205 2.22 11.63 3.18
N LEU A 206 3.35 12.07 2.62
CA LEU A 206 4.28 11.20 1.88
C LEU A 206 4.89 10.12 2.77
N TRP A 207 5.27 10.46 4.00
CA TRP A 207 5.72 9.46 4.98
C TRP A 207 4.63 8.44 5.29
N SER A 208 3.42 8.93 5.57
CA SER A 208 2.26 8.10 5.92
C SER A 208 1.89 7.14 4.77
N ILE A 209 1.96 7.63 3.53
CA ILE A 209 1.82 6.84 2.31
C ILE A 209 2.95 5.81 2.18
N GLY A 210 4.20 6.19 2.45
CA GLY A 210 5.34 5.27 2.41
C GLY A 210 5.20 4.10 3.39
N VAL A 211 4.80 4.38 4.63
CA VAL A 211 4.53 3.33 5.63
C VAL A 211 3.37 2.44 5.17
N THR A 212 2.31 3.04 4.62
CA THR A 212 1.14 2.34 4.09
C THR A 212 1.50 1.42 2.92
N PHE A 213 2.30 1.87 1.96
CA PHE A 213 2.75 1.06 0.83
C PHE A 213 3.70 -0.05 1.26
N TYR A 214 4.61 0.21 2.21
CA TYR A 214 5.42 -0.86 2.78
C TYR A 214 4.56 -1.94 3.45
N HIS A 215 3.56 -1.52 4.24
CA HIS A 215 2.63 -2.44 4.89
C HIS A 215 1.83 -3.24 3.86
N ALA A 216 1.31 -2.60 2.82
CA ALA A 216 0.60 -3.27 1.74
C ALA A 216 1.49 -4.25 0.96
N ALA A 217 2.77 -3.93 0.75
CA ALA A 217 3.70 -4.79 0.04
C ALA A 217 4.14 -6.01 0.86
N THR A 218 4.18 -5.92 2.20
CA THR A 218 4.86 -6.92 3.04
C THR A 218 3.97 -7.58 4.09
N GLY A 219 2.79 -7.03 4.38
CA GLY A 219 1.93 -7.46 5.49
C GLY A 219 2.50 -7.08 6.87
N SER A 220 3.56 -6.26 6.92
CA SER A 220 4.22 -5.85 8.17
C SER A 220 4.61 -4.37 8.13
N LEU A 221 4.72 -3.75 9.30
CA LEU A 221 5.20 -2.37 9.41
C LEU A 221 6.71 -2.27 9.11
N PRO A 222 7.18 -1.15 8.52
CA PRO A 222 8.60 -0.96 8.20
C PRO A 222 9.49 -0.77 9.43
N PHE A 223 8.97 -0.13 10.49
CA PHE A 223 9.74 0.24 11.68
C PHE A 223 9.16 -0.44 12.91
N ILE A 224 9.90 -1.38 13.48
CA ILE A 224 9.42 -2.25 14.55
C ILE A 224 10.45 -2.28 15.68
N PRO A 225 10.22 -1.58 16.80
CA PRO A 225 11.04 -1.75 17.99
C PRO A 225 10.70 -3.06 18.70
N TYR A 226 11.63 -3.57 19.52
CA TYR A 226 11.36 -4.73 20.34
C TYR A 226 10.21 -4.42 21.32
N GLY A 227 9.26 -5.36 21.47
CA GLY A 227 8.03 -5.13 22.25
C GLY A 227 6.90 -4.46 21.46
N GLY A 228 7.16 -3.98 20.24
CA GLY A 228 6.18 -3.35 19.35
C GLY A 228 6.11 -1.82 19.48
N PRO A 229 5.66 -1.12 18.42
CA PRO A 229 5.76 0.34 18.29
C PRO A 229 5.03 1.11 19.40
N ARG A 230 3.88 0.60 19.86
CA ARG A 230 3.08 1.23 20.91
C ARG A 230 3.70 1.14 22.31
N LYS A 231 4.42 0.04 22.60
CA LYS A 231 5.05 -0.18 23.91
C LYS A 231 6.36 0.59 24.01
N ASN A 232 7.18 0.54 22.97
CA ASN A 232 8.51 1.14 22.98
C ASN A 232 8.60 2.42 22.16
N LYS A 233 7.89 3.47 22.63
CA LYS A 233 7.75 4.74 21.92
C LYS A 233 9.08 5.48 21.71
N LYS A 234 10.02 5.32 22.64
CA LYS A 234 11.35 5.95 22.57
C LYS A 234 12.20 5.33 21.46
N VAL A 235 12.24 4.00 21.40
CA VAL A 235 12.98 3.31 20.33
C VAL A 235 12.28 3.47 19.00
N MET A 236 10.93 3.50 18.95
CA MET A 236 10.20 3.83 17.72
C MET A 236 10.66 5.18 17.15
N TYR A 237 10.66 6.23 17.99
CA TYR A 237 11.14 7.55 17.58
C TYR A 237 12.58 7.49 17.08
N LYS A 238 13.48 6.86 17.84
CA LYS A 238 14.89 6.65 17.47
C LYS A 238 15.05 5.95 16.12
N ILE A 239 14.32 4.85 15.88
CA ILE A 239 14.35 4.11 14.62
C ILE A 239 13.96 5.03 13.46
N THR A 240 12.91 5.82 13.63
CA THR A 240 12.41 6.64 12.52
C THR A 240 13.25 7.89 12.23
N THR A 241 13.98 8.43 13.22
CA THR A 241 14.80 9.64 13.06
C THR A 241 16.26 9.36 12.76
N GLU A 242 16.84 8.31 13.34
CA GLU A 242 18.26 7.93 13.17
C GLU A 242 18.47 6.91 12.04
N LYS A 243 17.43 6.62 11.25
CA LYS A 243 17.56 5.69 10.12
C LYS A 243 18.63 6.19 9.13
N PRO A 244 19.49 5.30 8.60
CA PRO A 244 20.38 5.65 7.51
C PRO A 244 19.61 6.03 6.24
N GLU A 245 20.22 6.88 5.41
CA GLU A 245 19.66 7.26 4.10
C GLU A 245 19.47 6.02 3.20
N GLY A 246 18.36 5.99 2.47
CA GLY A 246 18.03 4.87 1.58
C GLY A 246 17.40 3.65 2.26
N THR A 247 17.32 3.63 3.60
CA THR A 247 16.66 2.53 4.32
C THR A 247 15.15 2.64 4.24
N ILE A 248 14.49 1.49 4.07
CA ILE A 248 13.03 1.39 3.98
C ILE A 248 12.41 0.65 5.17
N ALA A 249 13.23 -0.01 5.99
CA ALA A 249 12.78 -0.71 7.19
C ALA A 249 13.89 -0.77 8.25
N GLY A 250 13.47 -0.81 9.51
CA GLY A 250 14.34 -0.92 10.69
C GLY A 250 13.67 -1.76 11.78
N VAL A 251 14.25 -2.91 12.10
CA VAL A 251 13.66 -3.86 13.05
C VAL A 251 14.63 -4.15 14.19
N GLN A 252 14.15 -4.05 15.42
CA GLN A 252 14.89 -4.44 16.62
C GLN A 252 14.38 -5.80 17.11
N LYS A 253 15.22 -6.84 17.04
CA LYS A 253 14.81 -8.23 17.36
C LYS A 253 14.83 -8.58 18.85
N MET A 254 15.64 -7.89 19.63
CA MET A 254 15.87 -8.19 21.05
C MET A 254 15.83 -6.89 21.85
N GLU A 255 15.50 -7.01 23.14
CA GLU A 255 15.54 -5.88 24.07
C GLU A 255 16.96 -5.28 24.09
N ASP A 256 17.03 -3.95 23.98
CA ASP A 256 18.29 -3.19 23.88
C ASP A 256 19.28 -3.64 22.77
N GLY A 257 18.81 -4.46 21.83
CA GLY A 257 19.59 -4.90 20.67
C GLY A 257 19.79 -3.79 19.63
N HIS A 258 20.70 -4.04 18.68
CA HIS A 258 20.87 -3.16 17.53
C HIS A 258 19.65 -3.19 16.59
N ILE A 259 19.45 -2.10 15.86
CA ILE A 259 18.42 -2.01 14.83
C ILE A 259 18.98 -2.62 13.55
N GLU A 260 18.30 -3.62 13.01
CA GLU A 260 18.62 -4.19 11.70
C GLU A 260 17.94 -3.36 10.61
N TRP A 261 18.75 -2.64 9.83
CA TRP A 261 18.29 -1.82 8.72
C TRP A 261 18.19 -2.63 7.43
N SER A 262 17.12 -2.41 6.65
CA SER A 262 16.95 -3.00 5.33
C SER A 262 16.77 -1.94 4.25
N TYR A 263 17.39 -2.22 3.10
CA TYR A 263 17.32 -1.42 1.87
C TYR A 263 16.49 -2.12 0.78
N ARG A 264 15.93 -3.29 1.09
CA ARG A 264 15.16 -4.12 0.16
C ARG A 264 13.91 -4.65 0.84
N LEU A 265 12.89 -4.91 0.04
CA LEU A 265 11.70 -5.62 0.48
C LEU A 265 12.08 -7.08 0.84
N PRO A 266 11.42 -7.69 1.84
CA PRO A 266 11.75 -9.03 2.29
C PRO A 266 11.44 -10.07 1.20
N HIS A 267 12.18 -11.17 1.18
CA HIS A 267 11.97 -12.23 0.18
C HIS A 267 10.59 -12.89 0.25
N CYS A 268 9.91 -12.83 1.41
CA CYS A 268 8.54 -13.34 1.56
C CYS A 268 7.46 -12.46 0.90
N CYS A 269 7.80 -11.21 0.54
CA CYS A 269 6.92 -10.29 -0.18
C CYS A 269 6.49 -10.89 -1.52
N GLN A 270 5.19 -10.82 -1.81
CA GLN A 270 4.57 -11.39 -3.02
C GLN A 270 4.91 -10.63 -4.30
N LEU A 271 5.45 -9.41 -4.22
CA LEU A 271 5.82 -8.63 -5.40
C LEU A 271 6.99 -9.29 -6.15
N SER A 272 6.95 -9.25 -7.47
CA SER A 272 8.02 -9.68 -8.36
C SER A 272 9.28 -8.83 -8.15
N GLU A 273 10.45 -9.38 -8.48
CA GLU A 273 11.70 -8.62 -8.39
C GLU A 273 11.67 -7.38 -9.30
N GLY A 274 11.03 -7.51 -10.47
CA GLY A 274 10.77 -6.38 -11.36
C GLY A 274 10.06 -5.23 -10.66
N LEU A 275 8.93 -5.49 -9.99
CA LEU A 275 8.22 -4.42 -9.30
C LEU A 275 8.98 -3.92 -8.06
N LYS A 276 9.65 -4.79 -7.33
CA LYS A 276 10.47 -4.42 -6.16
C LYS A 276 11.52 -3.37 -6.53
N THR A 277 12.21 -3.53 -7.67
CA THR A 277 13.21 -2.56 -8.13
C THR A 277 12.63 -1.18 -8.47
N GLN A 278 11.35 -1.11 -8.82
CA GLN A 278 10.66 0.16 -9.09
C GLN A 278 10.15 0.83 -7.81
N VAL A 279 9.59 0.04 -6.87
CA VAL A 279 8.93 0.56 -5.66
C VAL A 279 9.91 0.94 -4.57
N VAL A 280 11.01 0.20 -4.41
CA VAL A 280 12.00 0.45 -3.34
C VAL A 280 12.59 1.87 -3.38
N PRO A 281 13.01 2.41 -4.54
CA PRO A 281 13.48 3.80 -4.63
C PRO A 281 12.43 4.81 -4.17
N VAL A 282 11.16 4.63 -4.57
CA VAL A 282 10.05 5.50 -4.15
C VAL A 282 9.91 5.47 -2.62
N LEU A 283 9.87 4.28 -2.03
CA LEU A 283 9.78 4.10 -0.57
C LEU A 283 10.95 4.77 0.14
N ALA A 284 12.18 4.54 -0.31
CA ALA A 284 13.39 5.08 0.29
C ALA A 284 13.41 6.62 0.28
N SER A 285 12.82 7.24 -0.76
CA SER A 285 12.78 8.70 -0.90
C SER A 285 11.65 9.40 -0.15
N ILE A 286 10.52 8.72 0.08
CA ILE A 286 9.37 9.29 0.84
C ILE A 286 9.40 8.91 2.33
N LEU A 287 10.03 7.79 2.68
CA LEU A 287 10.38 7.46 4.06
C LEU A 287 11.68 8.16 4.43
N GLU A 288 11.72 9.49 4.30
CA GLU A 288 12.87 10.32 4.64
C GLU A 288 12.45 11.46 5.57
N ALA A 289 13.05 11.50 6.76
CA ALA A 289 12.72 12.46 7.80
C ALA A 289 13.39 13.82 7.57
N ASN A 290 14.53 13.83 6.86
CA ASN A 290 15.19 15.06 6.47
C ASN A 290 14.46 15.71 5.28
N GLN A 291 13.80 16.85 5.52
CA GLN A 291 13.03 17.58 4.51
C GLN A 291 13.83 18.00 3.27
N GLU A 292 15.15 18.22 3.38
CA GLU A 292 15.99 18.60 2.23
C GLU A 292 16.29 17.41 1.31
N LYS A 293 16.23 16.18 1.85
CA LYS A 293 16.50 14.94 1.12
C LYS A 293 15.22 14.21 0.69
N CYS A 294 14.12 14.46 1.40
CA CYS A 294 12.81 13.91 1.12
C CYS A 294 12.32 14.38 -0.25
N TRP A 295 11.69 13.48 -1.01
CA TRP A 295 11.03 13.88 -2.25
C TRP A 295 9.87 14.84 -2.01
N GLY A 296 9.72 15.79 -2.92
CA GLY A 296 8.49 16.56 -3.06
C GLY A 296 7.40 15.79 -3.81
N PHE A 297 6.15 16.29 -3.75
CA PHE A 297 5.01 15.71 -4.45
C PHE A 297 5.22 15.57 -5.97
N VAL A 298 5.89 16.53 -6.61
CA VAL A 298 6.15 16.47 -8.06
C VAL A 298 7.00 15.25 -8.42
N GLN A 299 8.06 14.99 -7.66
CA GLN A 299 8.93 13.82 -7.87
C GLN A 299 8.18 12.52 -7.55
N PHE A 300 7.45 12.49 -6.44
CA PHE A 300 6.63 11.34 -6.06
C PHE A 300 5.58 10.98 -7.13
N PHE A 301 4.81 11.96 -7.62
CA PHE A 301 3.81 11.73 -8.65
C PHE A 301 4.45 11.32 -9.98
N ALA A 302 5.55 11.97 -10.39
CA ALA A 302 6.26 11.57 -11.61
C ALA A 302 6.76 10.12 -11.54
N ALA A 303 7.41 9.74 -10.44
CA ALA A 303 7.94 8.39 -10.26
C ALA A 303 6.84 7.32 -10.18
N THR A 304 5.79 7.54 -9.39
CA THR A 304 4.69 6.58 -9.28
C THR A 304 3.89 6.47 -10.57
N THR A 305 3.71 7.59 -11.28
CA THR A 305 3.08 7.61 -12.61
C THR A 305 3.93 6.84 -13.62
N ASP A 306 5.26 6.97 -13.61
CA ASP A 306 6.15 6.18 -14.48
C ASP A 306 5.95 4.68 -14.26
N ILE A 307 5.88 4.22 -13.00
CA ILE A 307 5.63 2.82 -12.65
C ILE A 307 4.30 2.33 -13.22
N LEU A 308 3.24 3.13 -13.06
CA LEU A 308 1.88 2.77 -13.49
C LEU A 308 1.69 2.79 -15.01
N HIS A 309 2.56 3.46 -15.77
CA HIS A 309 2.53 3.50 -17.24
C HIS A 309 3.35 2.38 -17.91
N ARG A 310 4.13 1.63 -17.13
CA ARG A 310 4.87 0.46 -17.63
C ARG A 310 3.92 -0.70 -17.86
N ILE A 311 4.22 -1.47 -18.91
CA ILE A 311 3.63 -2.79 -19.13
C ILE A 311 4.53 -3.87 -18.53
N THR A 312 3.95 -5.02 -18.24
CA THR A 312 4.69 -6.17 -17.74
C THR A 312 4.89 -7.20 -18.84
N VAL A 313 6.14 -7.59 -19.08
CA VAL A 313 6.50 -8.72 -19.95
C VAL A 313 6.99 -9.86 -19.06
N HIS A 314 6.30 -10.99 -19.10
CA HIS A 314 6.62 -12.17 -18.30
C HIS A 314 7.62 -13.07 -19.02
N ILE A 315 8.69 -13.42 -18.33
CA ILE A 315 9.77 -14.25 -18.83
C ILE A 315 10.01 -15.42 -17.89
N PHE A 316 10.34 -16.58 -18.44
CA PHE A 316 10.82 -17.72 -17.68
C PHE A 316 12.21 -18.14 -18.16
N SER A 317 13.21 -18.02 -17.27
CA SER A 317 14.59 -18.45 -17.53
C SER A 317 14.69 -19.96 -17.35
N LEU A 318 14.82 -20.69 -18.46
CA LEU A 318 14.71 -22.16 -18.46
C LEU A 318 15.86 -22.82 -17.69
N GLN A 319 17.09 -22.34 -17.87
CA GLN A 319 18.28 -22.90 -17.22
C GLN A 319 18.35 -22.55 -15.72
N GLN A 320 17.83 -21.39 -15.34
CA GLN A 320 17.82 -20.95 -13.94
C GLN A 320 16.58 -21.45 -13.18
N ALA A 321 15.54 -21.88 -13.89
CA ALA A 321 14.22 -22.27 -13.36
C ALA A 321 13.54 -21.14 -12.57
N THR A 322 13.61 -19.92 -13.08
CA THR A 322 13.08 -18.71 -12.44
C THR A 322 12.17 -17.91 -13.37
N ALA A 323 11.05 -17.42 -12.82
CA ALA A 323 10.18 -16.47 -13.50
C ALA A 323 10.57 -15.03 -13.17
N HIS A 324 10.41 -14.15 -14.16
CA HIS A 324 10.77 -12.74 -14.10
C HIS A 324 9.64 -11.90 -14.70
N SER A 325 9.37 -10.75 -14.09
CA SER A 325 8.44 -9.75 -14.60
C SER A 325 9.26 -8.52 -15.00
N ILE A 326 9.28 -8.18 -16.29
CA ILE A 326 9.99 -7.01 -16.79
C ILE A 326 9.00 -5.85 -16.91
N TYR A 327 9.22 -4.80 -16.13
CA TYR A 327 8.40 -3.58 -16.14
C TYR A 327 9.02 -2.54 -17.05
N ILE A 328 8.43 -2.36 -18.24
CA ILE A 328 9.02 -1.57 -19.31
C ILE A 328 7.95 -0.75 -20.02
N HIS A 329 8.30 0.41 -20.59
CA HIS A 329 7.34 1.20 -21.34
C HIS A 329 7.05 0.58 -22.72
N PHE A 330 5.79 0.63 -23.16
CA PHE A 330 5.38 0.07 -24.45
C PHE A 330 6.11 0.68 -25.65
N HIS A 331 6.59 1.92 -25.53
CA HIS A 331 7.33 2.66 -26.56
C HIS A 331 8.86 2.48 -26.48
N ASN A 332 9.38 1.76 -25.47
CA ASN A 332 10.79 1.40 -25.41
C ASN A 332 11.15 0.42 -26.53
N THR A 333 12.44 0.30 -26.79
CA THR A 333 12.97 -0.66 -27.75
C THR A 333 13.32 -1.98 -27.06
N VAL A 334 13.39 -3.04 -27.86
CA VAL A 334 13.87 -4.36 -27.43
C VAL A 334 15.30 -4.30 -26.87
N SER A 335 16.15 -3.37 -27.32
CA SER A 335 17.48 -3.19 -26.73
C SER A 335 17.42 -2.92 -25.23
N ILE A 336 16.49 -2.06 -24.78
CA ILE A 336 16.29 -1.76 -23.36
C ILE A 336 15.75 -3.00 -22.63
N PHE A 337 14.84 -3.73 -23.27
CA PHE A 337 14.34 -5.00 -22.72
C PHE A 337 15.46 -6.02 -22.48
N PHE A 338 16.44 -6.14 -23.38
CA PHE A 338 17.59 -7.03 -23.18
C PHE A 338 18.43 -6.64 -21.96
N GLU A 339 18.63 -5.34 -21.73
CA GLU A 339 19.33 -4.80 -20.57
C GLU A 339 18.55 -5.09 -19.28
N ASP A 340 17.23 -4.89 -19.27
CA ASP A 340 16.38 -5.20 -18.12
C ASP A 340 16.36 -6.71 -17.81
N VAL A 341 16.37 -7.57 -18.84
CA VAL A 341 16.49 -9.02 -18.68
C VAL A 341 17.84 -9.38 -18.09
N GLN A 342 18.93 -8.78 -18.57
CA GLN A 342 20.27 -8.99 -18.02
C GLN A 342 20.34 -8.56 -16.56
N ALA A 343 19.73 -7.42 -16.19
CA ALA A 343 19.73 -6.94 -14.82
C ALA A 343 19.07 -7.92 -13.84
N GLN A 344 18.03 -8.65 -14.27
CA GLN A 344 17.34 -9.63 -13.43
C GLN A 344 17.91 -11.06 -13.50
N THR A 345 18.47 -11.46 -14.65
CA THR A 345 18.91 -12.85 -14.88
C THR A 345 20.44 -13.02 -14.87
N GLY A 346 21.20 -11.93 -15.07
CA GLY A 346 22.64 -11.97 -15.30
C GLY A 346 23.05 -12.46 -16.70
N ILE A 347 22.11 -12.79 -17.58
CA ILE A 347 22.41 -13.29 -18.94
C ILE A 347 22.64 -12.10 -19.87
N GLU A 348 23.84 -12.01 -20.45
CA GLU A 348 24.22 -10.96 -21.40
C GLU A 348 23.31 -10.94 -22.65
N PRO A 349 22.95 -9.77 -23.21
CA PRO A 349 22.10 -9.64 -24.41
C PRO A 349 22.52 -10.54 -25.57
N ALA A 350 23.83 -10.69 -25.81
CA ALA A 350 24.35 -11.53 -26.88
C ALA A 350 24.12 -13.05 -26.67
N ALA A 351 23.87 -13.48 -25.44
CA ALA A 351 23.61 -14.86 -25.07
C ALA A 351 22.11 -15.19 -24.96
N GLN A 352 21.24 -14.17 -24.95
CA GLN A 352 19.79 -14.34 -24.79
C GLN A 352 19.16 -14.93 -26.07
N GLN A 353 18.44 -16.04 -25.92
CA GLN A 353 17.56 -16.62 -26.94
C GLN A 353 16.14 -16.72 -26.40
N TYR A 354 15.17 -16.36 -27.22
CA TYR A 354 13.78 -16.29 -26.82
C TYR A 354 12.92 -17.28 -27.60
N LEU A 355 12.02 -17.94 -26.89
CA LEU A 355 10.96 -18.77 -27.47
C LEU A 355 9.61 -18.26 -26.95
N PHE A 356 8.59 -18.31 -27.79
CA PHE A 356 7.21 -18.05 -27.37
C PHE A 356 6.28 -19.11 -27.96
N LEU A 357 5.50 -19.78 -27.11
CA LEU A 357 4.62 -20.90 -27.47
C LEU A 357 5.34 -21.99 -28.30
N GLY A 358 6.60 -22.26 -27.96
CA GLY A 358 7.42 -23.29 -28.59
C GLY A 358 8.12 -22.90 -29.89
N HIS A 359 7.98 -21.64 -30.33
CA HIS A 359 8.62 -21.15 -31.56
C HIS A 359 9.72 -20.13 -31.25
N PRO A 360 10.83 -20.09 -32.03
CA PRO A 360 11.83 -19.03 -31.96
C PRO A 360 11.20 -17.64 -32.11
N LEU A 361 11.42 -16.79 -31.10
CA LEU A 361 11.01 -15.39 -31.11
C LEU A 361 12.22 -14.53 -31.46
N ILE A 362 12.29 -14.10 -32.71
CA ILE A 362 13.37 -13.24 -33.20
C ILE A 362 13.03 -11.79 -32.81
N LEU A 363 13.86 -11.20 -31.96
CA LEU A 363 13.69 -9.84 -31.47
C LEU A 363 14.81 -8.95 -32.02
N GLU A 364 14.46 -7.98 -32.86
CA GLU A 364 15.40 -6.98 -33.36
C GLU A 364 15.57 -5.83 -32.35
N PRO A 365 16.79 -5.34 -32.07
CA PRO A 365 17.02 -4.31 -31.05
C PRO A 365 16.23 -3.01 -31.26
N SER A 366 15.88 -2.67 -32.50
CA SER A 366 15.10 -1.48 -32.88
C SER A 366 13.59 -1.66 -32.71
N MET A 367 13.10 -2.89 -32.58
CA MET A 367 11.68 -3.20 -32.43
C MET A 367 11.14 -2.60 -31.14
N LYS A 368 9.87 -2.18 -31.16
CA LYS A 368 9.18 -1.62 -29.99
C LYS A 368 8.55 -2.70 -29.12
N ILE A 369 8.49 -2.46 -27.81
CA ILE A 369 7.90 -3.42 -26.86
C ILE A 369 6.43 -3.71 -27.16
N VAL A 370 5.67 -2.72 -27.62
CA VAL A 370 4.27 -2.90 -28.03
C VAL A 370 4.06 -3.99 -29.10
N ASN A 371 5.11 -4.36 -29.84
CA ASN A 371 5.05 -5.39 -30.87
C ASN A 371 5.39 -6.80 -30.33
N LEU A 372 5.75 -6.94 -29.04
CA LEU A 372 5.96 -8.25 -28.43
C LEU A 372 4.62 -8.98 -28.26
N PRO A 373 4.65 -10.32 -28.22
CA PRO A 373 3.45 -11.08 -27.90
C PRO A 373 2.95 -10.73 -26.50
N ASN A 374 1.62 -10.77 -26.32
CA ASN A 374 1.02 -10.66 -25.00
C ASN A 374 1.44 -11.85 -24.15
N THR A 375 1.98 -11.57 -22.96
CA THR A 375 2.47 -12.59 -22.03
C THR A 375 1.65 -12.57 -20.76
N THR A 376 1.60 -13.72 -20.09
CA THR A 376 1.04 -13.90 -18.74
C THR A 376 1.99 -14.78 -17.94
N PRO A 377 1.87 -14.87 -16.60
CA PRO A 377 2.71 -15.77 -15.80
C PRO A 377 2.65 -17.24 -16.24
N ASP A 378 1.50 -17.70 -16.73
CA ASP A 378 1.26 -19.04 -17.29
C ASP A 378 1.68 -19.18 -18.76
N ARG A 379 1.82 -18.06 -19.49
CA ARG A 379 2.28 -18.02 -20.88
C ARG A 379 3.42 -17.01 -21.07
N PRO A 380 4.59 -17.25 -20.43
CA PRO A 380 5.72 -16.35 -20.51
C PRO A 380 6.50 -16.56 -21.82
N ILE A 381 7.36 -15.59 -22.15
CA ILE A 381 8.46 -15.82 -23.10
C ILE A 381 9.51 -16.67 -22.39
N ILE A 382 9.94 -17.77 -23.02
CA ILE A 382 11.00 -18.62 -22.47
C ILE A 382 12.36 -18.04 -22.88
N LEU A 383 13.24 -17.84 -21.91
CA LEU A 383 14.61 -17.39 -22.09
C LEU A 383 15.57 -18.57 -21.95
N ILE A 384 16.49 -18.69 -22.91
CA ILE A 384 17.57 -19.68 -22.93
C ILE A 384 18.90 -18.93 -23.14
N SER A 385 19.92 -19.22 -22.33
CA SER A 385 21.29 -18.76 -22.54
C SER A 385 22.02 -19.69 -23.49
N ARG A 386 22.71 -19.14 -24.49
CA ARG A 386 23.66 -19.88 -25.34
C ARG A 386 24.90 -20.37 -24.59
N ARG A 387 25.09 -19.95 -23.34
CA ARG A 387 26.20 -20.33 -22.48
C ARG A 387 25.71 -21.23 -21.32
N PRO A 388 26.59 -22.10 -20.77
CA PRO A 388 26.25 -22.88 -19.59
C PRO A 388 26.09 -21.96 -18.37
N GLU A 389 24.89 -21.96 -17.78
CA GLU A 389 24.53 -21.20 -16.58
C GLU A 389 24.43 -22.10 -15.35
N LYS A 390 24.63 -21.53 -14.16
CA LYS A 390 24.36 -22.27 -12.90
C LYS A 390 22.86 -22.37 -12.66
N LEU A 391 22.41 -23.54 -12.21
CA LEU A 391 21.03 -23.72 -11.74
C LEU A 391 20.86 -22.93 -10.43
N VAL A 392 20.12 -21.82 -10.48
CA VAL A 392 19.88 -20.96 -9.30
C VAL A 392 18.68 -21.48 -8.49
N GLY A 393 17.71 -22.10 -9.16
CA GLY A 393 16.46 -22.55 -8.54
C GLY A 393 15.61 -21.36 -8.08
N PRO A 394 14.36 -21.60 -7.64
CA PRO A 394 13.54 -20.52 -7.12
C PRO A 394 14.15 -19.97 -5.82
N PRO A 395 14.11 -18.65 -5.56
CA PRO A 395 14.80 -18.01 -4.43
C PRO A 395 14.18 -18.28 -3.05
N TYR A 396 13.42 -19.38 -2.89
CA TYR A 396 12.78 -19.73 -1.63
C TYR A 396 13.83 -20.25 -0.64
N LYS A 397 14.25 -19.36 0.26
CA LYS A 397 14.96 -19.77 1.46
C LYS A 397 13.93 -20.28 2.46
N GLU A 398 13.94 -21.58 2.76
CA GLU A 398 13.27 -22.10 3.95
C GLU A 398 13.83 -21.35 5.15
N ARG A 399 13.05 -20.42 5.70
CA ARG A 399 13.27 -20.03 7.09
C ARG A 399 12.48 -21.04 7.91
N THR A 400 13.16 -21.70 8.84
CA THR A 400 12.54 -22.11 10.10
C THR A 400 11.76 -20.89 10.58
N VAL A 401 10.44 -20.98 10.54
CA VAL A 401 9.55 -19.89 10.93
C VAL A 401 9.80 -19.68 12.42
N ILE A 402 10.77 -18.83 12.76
CA ILE A 402 10.74 -18.14 14.03
C ILE A 402 9.50 -17.28 13.90
N ILE A 403 8.40 -17.82 14.44
CA ILE A 403 7.14 -17.14 14.64
C ILE A 403 7.50 -15.77 15.19
N CYS A 404 7.46 -14.74 14.34
CA CYS A 404 7.63 -13.38 14.81
C CYS A 404 6.36 -13.05 15.58
N PHE A 405 6.37 -13.37 16.86
CA PHE A 405 5.40 -12.96 17.89
C PHE A 405 5.46 -11.43 18.10
N PHE A 406 5.38 -10.63 17.05
CA PHE A 406 5.39 -9.18 17.17
C PHE A 406 4.44 -8.53 16.16
N CYS A 407 3.20 -9.01 16.12
CA CYS A 407 2.07 -8.14 15.85
C CYS A 407 1.14 -8.20 17.06
N VAL A 408 1.13 -7.13 17.85
CA VAL A 408 0.16 -6.94 18.94
C VAL A 408 -1.19 -6.70 18.29
N CYS A 409 -1.90 -7.79 17.97
CA CYS A 409 -3.36 -7.92 17.80
C CYS A 409 -3.77 -9.20 17.04
N VAL A 410 -2.85 -10.00 16.51
CA VAL A 410 -3.21 -11.20 15.73
C VAL A 410 -3.17 -12.43 16.64
N CYS A 411 -4.32 -13.08 16.80
CA CYS A 411 -4.42 -14.35 17.52
C CYS A 411 -3.48 -15.37 16.86
N VAL A 412 -2.79 -16.19 17.66
CA VAL A 412 -1.87 -17.27 17.20
C VAL A 412 -2.41 -18.11 16.02
N PRO A 413 -3.73 -18.39 15.89
CA PRO A 413 -4.29 -19.10 14.73
C PRO A 413 -4.09 -18.38 13.39
N ASP A 414 -4.29 -17.06 13.32
CA ASP A 414 -4.27 -16.32 12.04
C ASP A 414 -2.86 -16.27 11.45
N THR A 415 -1.84 -16.19 12.30
CA THR A 415 -0.43 -16.28 11.89
C THR A 415 -0.09 -17.65 11.29
N ILE A 416 -0.64 -18.73 11.85
CA ILE A 416 -0.45 -20.09 11.31
C ILE A 416 -1.14 -20.23 9.95
N VAL A 417 -2.37 -19.74 9.84
CA VAL A 417 -3.14 -19.77 8.59
C VAL A 417 -2.41 -18.97 7.49
N GLY A 418 -1.87 -17.79 7.81
CA GLY A 418 -1.09 -17.00 6.86
C GLY A 418 0.18 -17.72 6.37
N VAL A 419 0.87 -18.45 7.25
CA VAL A 419 2.01 -19.31 6.87
C VAL A 419 1.57 -20.43 5.93
N ILE A 420 0.41 -21.06 6.17
CA ILE A 420 -0.16 -22.08 5.28
C ILE A 420 -0.47 -21.49 3.89
N HIS A 421 -1.08 -20.30 3.81
CA HIS A 421 -1.31 -19.62 2.54
C HIS A 421 0.00 -19.34 1.79
N GLN A 422 1.06 -18.96 2.51
CA GLN A 422 2.37 -18.77 1.90
C GLN A 422 2.91 -20.09 1.32
N TYR A 423 2.86 -21.20 2.05
CA TYR A 423 3.28 -22.50 1.53
C TYR A 423 2.45 -22.94 0.33
N LEU A 424 1.13 -22.73 0.36
CA LEU A 424 0.24 -23.04 -0.75
C LEU A 424 0.60 -22.24 -2.01
N ARG A 425 0.90 -20.94 -1.87
CA ARG A 425 1.41 -20.11 -2.98
C ARG A 425 2.71 -20.65 -3.54
N ILE A 426 3.67 -20.97 -2.68
CA ILE A 426 4.97 -21.53 -3.09
C ILE A 426 4.76 -22.84 -3.86
N ALA A 427 3.92 -23.75 -3.34
CA ALA A 427 3.61 -25.02 -3.99
C ALA A 427 3.00 -24.84 -5.38
N ARG A 428 2.04 -23.90 -5.54
CA ARG A 428 1.45 -23.56 -6.83
C ARG A 428 2.48 -23.01 -7.81
N SER A 429 3.35 -22.10 -7.36
CA SER A 429 4.44 -21.58 -8.20
C SER A 429 5.43 -22.66 -8.62
N LEU A 430 5.80 -23.58 -7.73
CA LEU A 430 6.67 -24.72 -8.05
C LEU A 430 6.03 -25.66 -9.07
N GLN A 431 4.73 -25.91 -8.96
CA GLN A 431 3.99 -26.69 -9.96
C GLN A 431 4.02 -26.00 -11.33
N MET A 432 3.70 -24.71 -11.39
CA MET A 432 3.75 -23.93 -12.62
C MET A 432 5.16 -23.94 -13.24
N TYR A 433 6.20 -23.77 -12.43
CA TYR A 433 7.59 -23.79 -12.92
C TYR A 433 7.95 -25.16 -13.49
N ARG A 434 7.51 -26.26 -12.86
CA ARG A 434 7.70 -27.60 -13.40
C ARG A 434 7.03 -27.76 -14.77
N GLU A 435 5.80 -27.27 -14.94
CA GLU A 435 5.08 -27.33 -16.21
C GLU A 435 5.78 -26.50 -17.29
N LEU A 436 6.24 -25.28 -16.96
CA LEU A 436 7.00 -24.42 -17.86
C LEU A 436 8.36 -25.02 -18.26
N ILE A 437 9.06 -25.68 -17.33
CA ILE A 437 10.31 -26.38 -17.62
C ILE A 437 10.07 -27.52 -18.61
N LEU A 438 9.03 -28.33 -18.39
CA LEU A 438 8.69 -29.42 -19.30
C LEU A 438 8.33 -28.89 -20.69
N GLN A 439 7.48 -27.87 -20.77
CA GLN A 439 7.11 -27.24 -22.03
C GLN A 439 8.33 -26.64 -22.76
N GLY A 440 9.18 -25.91 -22.03
CA GLY A 440 10.39 -25.31 -22.58
C GLY A 440 11.39 -26.36 -23.08
N TYR A 441 11.56 -27.46 -22.35
CA TYR A 441 12.42 -28.57 -22.75
C TYR A 441 11.92 -29.25 -24.04
N TYR A 442 10.63 -29.58 -24.12
CA TYR A 442 10.06 -30.21 -25.33
C TYR A 442 10.00 -29.28 -26.54
N SER A 443 10.00 -27.96 -26.32
CA SER A 443 10.05 -26.99 -27.41
C SER A 443 11.45 -26.74 -27.94
N TYR A 444 12.47 -26.97 -27.11
CA TYR A 444 13.87 -26.78 -27.46
C TYR A 444 14.49 -28.01 -28.13
N MET A 445 14.11 -29.21 -27.67
CA MET A 445 14.42 -30.50 -28.32
C MET A 445 13.66 -30.62 -29.64
#